data_AF-A0A6B3FEW1-F1
#
_entry.id   AF-A0A6B3FEW1-F1
#
_cell.length_a   1.000
_cell.length_b   1.000
_cell.length_c   1.000
_cell.angle_alpha   90.00
_cell.angle_beta   90.00
_cell.angle_gamma   90.00
#
_symmetry.space_group_name_H-M   'P 1'
#
loop_
_entity.id
_entity.type
_entity.pdbx_description
1 polymer ?
#
loop_
_entity_poly.entity_id
_entity_poly.type
_entity_poly.pdbx_seq_one_letter_code
_entity_poly.pdbx_strand_id
1 'polypeptide(L)'
;MRFRLTPRETSFYDMFAASADNIVTGSKLLMELLGADPSARAEIAERMRAAEHAGDDATHAIFHQLNSSFITPFDREDIYTLAGSLDDIMDFM
;
A
#
# COMPACT_ATOMS: atom_id res chain seq x y z
N MET A 1 -22.68 -27.64 5.91
CA MET A 1 -22.14 -26.38 5.35
C MET A 1 -22.83 -25.23 6.05
N ARG A 2 -22.10 -24.39 6.80
CA ARG A 2 -22.67 -23.29 7.57
C ARG A 2 -22.77 -22.08 6.63
N PHE A 3 -23.95 -21.82 6.09
CA PHE A 3 -24.20 -20.61 5.31
C PHE A 3 -24.01 -19.40 6.24
N ARG A 4 -22.93 -18.63 6.00
CA ARG A 4 -22.75 -17.32 6.62
C ARG A 4 -23.63 -16.35 5.83
N LEU A 5 -24.68 -15.86 6.48
CA LEU A 5 -25.69 -14.97 5.89
C LEU A 5 -25.21 -13.51 5.74
N THR A 6 -24.02 -13.19 6.24
CA THR A 6 -23.37 -11.88 6.06
C THR A 6 -22.04 -12.06 5.34
N PRO A 7 -21.89 -11.55 4.10
CA PRO A 7 -20.59 -11.38 3.47
C PRO A 7 -19.71 -10.53 4.38
N ARG A 8 -18.48 -11.00 4.65
CA ARG A 8 -17.44 -10.16 5.26
C ARG A 8 -16.48 -9.79 4.15
N GLU A 9 -16.32 -8.49 3.92
CA GLU A 9 -15.28 -7.97 3.04
C GLU A 9 -13.93 -8.12 3.72
N THR A 10 -13.24 -9.24 3.45
CA THR A 10 -11.89 -9.52 3.98
C THR A 10 -10.78 -9.02 3.06
N SER A 11 -11.13 -8.51 1.87
CA SER A 11 -10.19 -8.01 0.87
C SER A 11 -9.30 -6.89 1.39
N PHE A 12 -9.80 -6.04 2.30
CA PHE A 12 -9.02 -4.96 2.92
C PHE A 12 -7.71 -5.47 3.55
N TYR A 13 -7.72 -6.64 4.19
CA TYR A 13 -6.51 -7.19 4.81
C TYR A 13 -5.43 -7.55 3.78
N ASP A 14 -5.85 -8.14 2.65
CA ASP A 14 -4.95 -8.49 1.56
C ASP A 14 -4.40 -7.22 0.88
N MET A 15 -5.23 -6.18 0.74
CA MET A 15 -4.83 -4.88 0.20
C MET A 15 -3.81 -4.19 1.11
N PHE A 16 -4.03 -4.18 2.43
CA PHE A 16 -3.05 -3.65 3.38
C PHE A 16 -1.73 -4.43 3.37
N ALA A 17 -1.79 -5.76 3.26
CA ALA A 17 -0.59 -6.58 3.14
C ALA A 17 0.20 -6.24 1.88
N ALA A 18 -0.48 -6.04 0.75
CA ALA A 18 0.16 -5.61 -0.49
C ALA A 18 0.81 -4.22 -0.37
N SER A 19 0.14 -3.23 0.25
CA SER A 19 0.74 -1.92 0.53
C SER A 19 1.97 -2.04 1.44
N ALA A 20 1.92 -2.88 2.47
CA ALA A 20 3.07 -3.13 3.34
C ALA A 20 4.25 -3.79 2.61
N ASP A 21 3.99 -4.75 1.73
CA ASP A 21 5.01 -5.37 0.88
C ASP A 21 5.65 -4.37 -0.09
N ASN A 22 4.86 -3.41 -0.59
CA ASN A 22 5.37 -2.31 -1.40
C ASN A 22 6.32 -1.40 -0.60
N ILE A 23 5.98 -1.04 0.64
CA ILE A 23 6.87 -0.29 1.53
C ILE A 23 8.18 -1.04 1.78
N VAL A 24 8.13 -2.36 2.01
CA VAL A 24 9.34 -3.18 2.16
C VAL A 24 10.19 -3.15 0.90
N THR A 25 9.57 -3.11 -0.27
CA THR A 25 10.26 -2.97 -1.56
C THR A 25 10.89 -1.58 -1.69
N GLY A 26 10.16 -0.51 -1.40
CA GLY A 26 10.65 0.87 -1.36
C GLY A 26 11.83 1.03 -0.41
N SER A 27 11.76 0.45 0.79
CA SER A 27 12.84 0.49 1.79
C SER A 27 14.13 -0.18 1.28
N LYS A 28 14.00 -1.30 0.55
CA LYS A 28 15.15 -1.97 -0.07
C LYS A 28 15.75 -1.14 -1.20
N LEU A 29 14.91 -0.49 -2.01
CA LEU A 29 15.35 0.41 -3.09
C LEU A 29 16.06 1.64 -2.54
N LEU A 30 15.56 2.23 -1.46
CA LEU A 30 16.22 3.35 -0.79
C LEU A 30 17.60 2.93 -0.25
N MET A 31 17.71 1.77 0.39
CA MET A 31 19.00 1.23 0.85
C MET A 31 19.96 1.00 -0.33
N GLU A 32 19.47 0.47 -1.45
CA GLU A 32 20.22 0.29 -2.69
C GLU A 32 20.73 1.65 -3.22
N LEU A 33 19.85 2.65 -3.27
CA LEU A 33 20.15 4.01 -3.75
C LEU A 33 21.25 4.68 -2.92
N LEU A 34 21.17 4.57 -1.59
CA LEU A 34 22.14 5.15 -0.67
C LEU A 34 23.52 4.50 -0.79
N GLY A 35 23.56 3.19 -1.10
CA GLY A 35 24.80 2.44 -1.30
C GLY A 35 25.37 2.48 -2.73
N ALA A 36 24.61 2.98 -3.70
CA ALA A 36 24.97 2.93 -5.10
C ALA A 36 25.96 4.02 -5.54
N ASP A 37 26.82 3.65 -6.50
CA ASP A 37 27.64 4.58 -7.27
C ASP A 37 26.76 5.60 -8.02
N PRO A 38 27.24 6.84 -8.22
CA PRO A 38 26.45 7.90 -8.86
C PRO A 38 25.84 7.53 -10.22
N SER A 39 26.49 6.67 -11.00
CA SER A 39 26.01 6.22 -12.32
C SER A 39 24.78 5.31 -12.24
N ALA A 40 24.59 4.55 -11.16
CA ALA A 40 23.47 3.63 -10.99
C ALA A 40 22.25 4.27 -10.30
N ARG A 41 22.45 5.41 -9.62
CA ARG A 41 21.39 6.08 -8.84
C ARG A 41 20.17 6.49 -9.65
N ALA A 42 20.37 6.90 -10.91
CA ALA A 42 19.26 7.31 -11.77
C ALA A 42 18.28 6.16 -12.03
N GLU A 43 18.78 4.97 -12.32
CA GLU A 43 17.96 3.78 -12.56
C GLU A 43 17.20 3.34 -11.29
N ILE A 44 17.89 3.36 -10.14
CA ILE A 44 17.27 2.99 -8.86
C ILE A 44 16.18 4.00 -8.48
N ALA A 45 16.41 5.30 -8.73
CA ALA A 45 15.40 6.34 -8.50
C ALA A 45 14.14 6.15 -9.36
N GLU A 46 14.27 5.70 -10.62
CA GLU A 46 13.10 5.36 -11.45
C GLU A 46 12.32 4.16 -10.90
N ARG A 47 13.03 3.11 -10.43
CA ARG A 47 12.39 1.97 -9.75
C ARG A 47 11.68 2.41 -8.47
N MET A 48 12.24 3.39 -7.76
CA MET A 48 11.68 3.94 -6.54
C MET A 48 10.40 4.75 -6.82
N ARG A 49 10.38 5.58 -7.87
CA ARG A 49 9.15 6.24 -8.35
C ARG A 49 8.08 5.25 -8.78
N ALA A 50 8.48 4.16 -9.44
CA ALA A 50 7.52 3.12 -9.81
C ALA A 50 6.91 2.43 -8.57
N ALA A 51 7.68 2.27 -7.49
CA ALA A 51 7.17 1.74 -6.23
C ALA A 51 6.25 2.75 -5.52
N GLU A 52 6.55 4.04 -5.55
CA GLU A 52 5.66 5.09 -5.02
C GLU A 52 4.32 5.09 -5.75
N HIS A 53 4.33 5.10 -7.08
CA HIS A 53 3.11 5.04 -7.87
C HIS A 53 2.27 3.77 -7.61
N ALA A 54 2.92 2.64 -7.37
CA ALA A 54 2.21 1.42 -6.96
C ALA A 54 1.60 1.53 -5.55
N GLY A 55 2.21 2.32 -4.67
CA GLY A 55 1.67 2.68 -3.35
C GLY A 55 0.40 3.51 -3.48
N ASP A 56 0.45 4.60 -4.24
CA ASP A 56 -0.69 5.47 -4.57
C ASP A 56 -1.87 4.66 -5.11
N ASP A 57 -1.61 3.79 -6.10
CA ASP A 57 -2.63 2.95 -6.72
C ASP A 57 -3.29 2.00 -5.71
N ALA A 58 -2.49 1.43 -4.79
CA ALA A 58 -3.00 0.58 -3.72
C ALA A 58 -3.86 1.37 -2.73
N THR A 59 -3.44 2.57 -2.33
CA THR A 59 -4.18 3.48 -1.45
C THR A 59 -5.50 3.88 -2.10
N HIS A 60 -5.48 4.28 -3.37
CA HIS A 60 -6.69 4.58 -4.15
C HIS A 60 -7.64 3.37 -4.24
N ALA A 61 -7.11 2.17 -4.46
CA ALA A 61 -7.93 0.96 -4.50
C ALA A 61 -8.62 0.73 -3.15
N ILE A 62 -7.92 0.91 -2.02
CA ILE A 62 -8.50 0.79 -0.67
C ILE A 62 -9.62 1.81 -0.48
N PHE A 63 -9.40 3.07 -0.84
CA PHE A 63 -10.42 4.12 -0.73
C PHE A 63 -11.62 3.85 -1.63
N HIS A 64 -11.41 3.37 -2.85
CA HIS A 64 -12.50 2.98 -3.75
C HIS A 64 -13.33 1.84 -3.15
N GLN A 65 -12.67 0.77 -2.68
CA GLN A 65 -13.33 -0.35 -2.03
C GLN A 65 -14.09 0.09 -0.78
N LEU A 66 -13.49 0.98 0.03
CA LEU A 66 -14.13 1.55 1.22
C LEU A 66 -15.39 2.33 0.87
N ASN A 67 -15.34 3.16 -0.18
CA ASN A 67 -16.47 3.95 -0.65
C ASN A 67 -17.61 3.10 -1.25
N SER A 68 -17.29 1.94 -1.84
CA SER A 68 -18.29 1.02 -2.39
C SER A 68 -18.79 -0.04 -1.39
N SER A 69 -18.18 -0.16 -0.20
CA SER A 69 -18.53 -1.18 0.80
C SER A 69 -19.48 -0.64 1.86
N PHE A 70 -20.63 -1.30 2.01
CA PHE A 70 -21.58 -0.97 3.09
C PHE A 70 -21.18 -1.59 4.45
N ILE A 71 -20.49 -2.73 4.42
CA ILE A 71 -20.00 -3.43 5.62
C ILE A 71 -18.48 -3.47 5.55
N THR A 72 -17.82 -2.92 6.57
CA THR A 72 -16.37 -2.94 6.73
C THR A 72 -15.95 -3.97 7.78
N PRO A 73 -14.73 -4.53 7.69
CA PRO A 73 -14.24 -5.52 8.65
C PRO A 73 -13.95 -4.94 10.04
N PHE A 74 -13.67 -3.64 10.12
CA PHE A 74 -13.48 -2.83 11.32
C PHE A 74 -13.85 -1.36 11.01
N ASP A 75 -13.53 -0.42 11.91
CA ASP A 75 -13.93 0.97 11.76
C ASP A 75 -13.44 1.59 10.43
N ARG A 76 -14.32 2.35 9.78
CA ARG A 76 -14.06 2.93 8.46
C ARG A 76 -13.02 4.05 8.53
N GLU A 77 -12.99 4.82 9.60
CA GLU A 77 -12.01 5.87 9.84
C GLU A 77 -10.62 5.26 10.06
N ASP A 78 -10.55 4.13 10.75
CA ASP A 78 -9.29 3.37 10.94
C ASP A 78 -8.77 2.82 9.60
N ILE A 79 -9.64 2.29 8.73
CA ILE A 79 -9.24 1.83 7.39
C ILE A 79 -8.66 2.99 6.58
N TYR A 80 -9.35 4.14 6.59
CA TYR A 80 -8.90 5.33 5.87
C TYR A 80 -7.54 5.82 6.37
N THR A 81 -7.41 5.94 7.69
CA THR A 81 -6.19 6.41 8.36
C THR A 81 -5.03 5.45 8.12
N LEU A 82 -5.25 4.14 8.22
CA LEU A 82 -4.22 3.14 7.99
C LEU A 82 -3.71 3.17 6.54
N ALA A 83 -4.61 3.27 5.55
CA ALA A 83 -4.21 3.35 4.15
C ALA A 83 -3.37 4.59 3.89
N GLY A 84 -3.82 5.76 4.33
CA GLY A 84 -3.07 7.02 4.17
C GLY A 84 -1.72 7.00 4.91
N SER A 85 -1.65 6.42 6.11
CA SER A 85 -0.38 6.32 6.83
C SER A 85 0.64 5.38 6.16
N LEU A 86 0.18 4.34 5.46
CA LEU A 86 1.06 3.46 4.68
C LEU A 86 1.58 4.17 3.43
N ASP A 87 0.72 4.96 2.78
CA ASP A 87 1.04 5.85 1.66
C ASP A 87 2.11 6.87 2.04
N ASP A 88 1.89 7.61 3.14
CA ASP A 88 2.81 8.61 3.66
C ASP A 88 4.21 8.01 3.89
N ILE A 89 4.31 6.78 4.39
CA ILE A 89 5.60 6.09 4.59
C ILE A 89 6.31 5.86 3.25
N MET A 90 5.58 5.48 2.20
CA MET A 90 6.14 5.29 0.87
C MET A 90 6.61 6.62 0.27
N ASP A 91 5.83 7.69 0.43
CA ASP A 91 6.14 9.05 -0.05
C ASP A 91 7.35 9.69 0.64
N PHE A 92 7.59 9.36 1.91
CA PHE A 92 8.73 9.89 2.65
C PHE A 92 10.07 9.26 2.24
N MET A 93 10.06 8.09 1.60
CA MET A 93 11.28 7.42 1.15
C MET A 93 11.81 8.10 -0.11
#